data_AF-A0A080WIA1-F1
#
_entry.id   AF-A0A080WIA1-F1
#
_cell.length_a   1.000
_cell.length_b   1.000
_cell.length_c   1.000
_cell.angle_alpha   90.00
_cell.angle_beta   90.00
_cell.angle_gamma   90.00
#
_symmetry.space_group_name_H-M   'P 1'
#
loop_
_entity.id
_entity.type
_entity.pdbx_description
1 polymer ?
#
loop_
_entity_poly.entity_id
_entity_poly.type
_entity_poly.pdbx_seq_one_letter_code
_entity_poly.pdbx_strand_id
1 'polypeptide(L)'
;MVSSPESPDNSLSKNKRKSNAASLQNSARPVKRRASKACCCCRARKVRCDVVENGSPCTNCRLDDVECVVAESKRKKSVATGLHHQ
;
A
#
# COMPACT_ATOMS: atom_id res chain seq x y z
N MET A 1 10.29 58.87 -20.47
CA MET A 1 8.83 58.76 -20.66
C MET A 1 8.39 57.41 -20.14
N VAL A 2 7.69 57.48 -19.01
CA VAL A 2 7.18 56.39 -18.16
C VAL A 2 6.08 55.61 -18.89
N SER A 3 6.04 54.29 -18.64
CA SER A 3 4.82 53.49 -18.41
C SER A 3 5.21 52.05 -18.01
N SER A 4 5.41 51.83 -16.72
CA SER A 4 4.87 50.64 -16.02
C SER A 4 3.39 50.93 -15.70
N PRO A 5 2.48 49.98 -15.45
CA PRO A 5 2.61 48.68 -14.77
C PRO A 5 1.91 47.55 -15.61
N GLU A 6 1.84 46.26 -15.26
CA GLU A 6 1.18 45.65 -14.11
C GLU A 6 1.57 44.17 -14.04
N SER A 7 1.90 43.71 -12.84
CA SER A 7 1.70 42.32 -12.45
C SER A 7 0.45 42.28 -11.58
N PRO A 8 -0.47 41.35 -11.80
CA PRO A 8 -1.21 40.77 -10.71
C PRO A 8 -1.03 39.24 -10.68
N ASP A 9 -0.47 38.81 -9.56
CA ASP A 9 -0.82 37.62 -8.80
C ASP A 9 -1.96 36.77 -9.41
N ASN A 10 -1.63 35.57 -9.89
CA ASN A 10 -2.60 34.48 -9.94
C ASN A 10 -2.24 33.47 -8.85
N SER A 11 -2.51 33.89 -7.62
CA SER A 11 -3.34 33.16 -6.69
C SER A 11 -3.13 31.66 -6.66
N LEU A 12 -2.34 31.25 -5.65
CA LEU A 12 -2.48 30.04 -4.83
C LEU A 12 -3.81 29.28 -5.05
N SER A 13 -3.87 28.50 -6.12
CA SER A 13 -4.88 27.45 -6.26
C SER A 13 -4.39 26.26 -5.45
N LYS A 14 -4.63 26.36 -4.14
CA LYS A 14 -4.76 25.23 -3.23
C LYS A 14 -5.68 24.22 -3.92
N ASN A 15 -5.11 23.24 -4.61
CA ASN A 15 -5.80 22.00 -4.93
C ASN A 15 -5.99 21.20 -3.63
N LYS A 16 -6.79 21.77 -2.73
CA LYS A 16 -7.46 21.06 -1.65
C LYS A 16 -8.52 20.23 -2.35
N ARG A 17 -8.07 19.08 -2.86
CA ARG A 17 -8.92 18.08 -3.49
C ARG A 17 -10.04 17.79 -2.50
N LYS A 18 -11.23 18.23 -2.90
CA LYS A 18 -12.49 18.08 -2.20
C LYS A 18 -12.73 16.60 -2.01
N SER A 19 -12.60 16.12 -0.78
CA SER A 19 -13.02 14.77 -0.41
C SER A 19 -14.53 14.71 -0.64
N ASN A 20 -14.95 14.13 -1.77
CA ASN A 20 -16.34 13.87 -2.04
C ASN A 20 -16.79 12.74 -1.10
N ALA A 21 -17.22 13.12 0.10
CA ALA A 21 -17.93 12.27 1.02
C ALA A 21 -19.38 12.17 0.54
N ALA A 22 -19.65 11.27 -0.41
CA ALA A 22 -20.98 10.72 -0.66
C ALA A 22 -20.89 9.63 -1.74
N SER A 23 -21.06 8.36 -1.33
CA SER A 23 -22.16 7.53 -1.82
C SER A 23 -21.92 6.09 -1.38
N LEU A 24 -22.80 5.64 -0.50
CA LEU A 24 -23.06 4.23 -0.21
C LEU A 24 -23.59 3.58 -1.50
N GLN A 25 -22.69 3.08 -2.34
CA GLN A 25 -23.07 2.17 -3.42
C GLN A 25 -22.34 0.86 -3.23
N ASN A 26 -23.09 -0.05 -2.63
CA ASN A 26 -22.97 -1.49 -2.70
C ASN A 26 -22.77 -1.94 -4.15
N SER A 27 -21.53 -1.86 -4.63
CA SER A 27 -21.06 -2.56 -5.80
C SER A 27 -19.86 -3.34 -5.32
N ALA A 28 -20.01 -4.66 -5.32
CA ALA A 28 -19.02 -5.66 -4.96
C ALA A 28 -17.81 -5.64 -5.90
N ARG A 29 -17.19 -4.48 -6.08
CA ARG A 29 -15.82 -4.38 -6.58
C ARG A 29 -14.97 -4.89 -5.43
N PRO A 30 -14.23 -6.00 -5.58
CA PRO A 30 -13.31 -6.44 -4.54
C PRO A 30 -12.37 -5.26 -4.27
N VAL A 31 -12.58 -4.60 -3.13
CA VAL A 31 -11.67 -3.58 -2.64
C VAL A 31 -10.36 -4.33 -2.45
N LYS A 32 -9.41 -4.12 -3.36
CA LYS A 32 -8.08 -4.75 -3.34
C LYS A 32 -7.43 -4.39 -2.02
N ARG A 33 -7.65 -5.25 -1.02
CA ARG A 33 -7.16 -5.02 0.34
C ARG A 33 -5.65 -4.97 0.24
N ARG A 34 -5.05 -4.06 1.01
CA ARG A 34 -3.60 -4.01 1.14
C ARG A 34 -3.14 -5.41 1.57
N ALA A 35 -2.13 -5.94 0.87
CA ALA A 35 -1.54 -7.22 1.22
C ALA A 35 -1.20 -7.22 2.72
N SER A 36 -1.73 -8.19 3.45
CA SER A 36 -1.51 -8.34 4.90
C SER A 36 -0.04 -8.64 5.23
N LYS A 37 0.73 -9.06 4.22
CA LYS A 37 2.16 -9.36 4.29
C LYS A 37 2.90 -8.73 3.12
N ALA A 38 4.18 -8.43 3.34
CA ALA A 38 5.11 -7.94 2.34
C ALA A 38 6.37 -8.82 2.35
N CYS A 39 6.98 -9.03 1.18
CA CYS A 39 8.26 -9.74 1.08
C CYS A 39 9.39 -8.94 1.76
N CYS A 40 10.51 -9.61 2.05
CA CYS A 40 11.67 -9.03 2.70
C CYS A 40 12.24 -7.85 1.91
N CYS A 41 12.36 -7.96 0.59
CA CYS A 41 12.87 -6.90 -0.28
C CYS A 41 11.98 -5.65 -0.25
N CYS A 42 10.66 -5.80 -0.42
CA CYS A 42 9.73 -4.67 -0.37
C CYS A 42 9.65 -4.03 1.02
N ARG A 43 9.84 -4.81 2.10
CA ARG A 43 9.96 -4.28 3.47
C ARG A 43 11.21 -3.41 3.63
N ALA A 44 12.37 -3.89 3.19
CA ALA A 44 13.62 -3.13 3.26
C ALA A 44 13.52 -1.82 2.47
N ARG A 45 12.90 -1.86 1.29
CA ARG A 45 12.68 -0.68 0.43
C ARG A 45 11.49 0.19 0.86
N LYS A 46 10.71 -0.23 1.86
CA LYS A 46 9.50 0.47 2.37
C LYS A 46 8.46 0.78 1.28
N VAL A 47 8.35 -0.08 0.27
CA VAL A 47 7.37 0.04 -0.83
C VAL A 47 6.14 -0.83 -0.60
N ARG A 48 5.04 -0.55 -1.32
CA ARG A 48 3.85 -1.41 -1.31
C ARG A 48 4.19 -2.75 -1.97
N CYS A 49 3.92 -3.84 -1.25
CA CYS A 49 4.07 -5.20 -1.76
C CYS A 49 2.69 -5.76 -2.12
N ASP A 50 2.58 -6.35 -3.31
CA ASP A 50 1.39 -7.01 -3.85
C ASP A 50 1.48 -8.55 -3.79
N VAL A 51 2.45 -9.09 -3.03
CA VAL A 51 2.74 -10.53 -2.97
C VAL A 51 1.57 -11.41 -2.53
N VAL A 52 0.61 -10.87 -1.77
CA VAL A 52 -0.59 -11.61 -1.36
C VAL A 52 -1.61 -11.74 -2.50
N GLU A 53 -1.64 -10.77 -3.41
CA GLU A 53 -2.57 -10.75 -4.55
C GLU A 53 -1.98 -11.44 -5.78
N ASN A 54 -0.71 -11.16 -6.09
CA ASN A 54 0.00 -11.71 -7.25
C ASN A 54 0.73 -13.02 -6.98
N GLY A 55 0.88 -13.41 -5.71
CA GLY A 55 1.78 -14.49 -5.32
C GLY A 55 3.26 -14.09 -5.38
N SER A 56 4.14 -15.05 -5.11
CA SER A 56 5.58 -14.91 -5.32
C SER A 56 5.94 -15.30 -6.77
N PRO A 57 6.71 -14.48 -7.50
CA PRO A 57 7.28 -13.19 -7.11
C PRO A 57 6.28 -12.03 -7.21
N CYS A 58 6.35 -11.09 -6.26
CA CYS A 58 5.56 -9.86 -6.32
C CYS A 58 6.00 -8.98 -7.50
N THR A 59 5.15 -8.04 -7.93
CA THR A 59 5.38 -7.23 -9.13
C THR A 59 6.69 -6.47 -9.07
N ASN A 60 7.02 -5.84 -7.94
CA ASN A 60 8.30 -5.14 -7.79
C ASN A 60 9.48 -6.11 -7.90
N CYS A 61 9.49 -7.20 -7.14
CA CYS A 61 10.58 -8.17 -7.19
C CYS A 61 10.77 -8.81 -8.56
N ARG A 62 9.68 -8.99 -9.33
CA ARG A 62 9.75 -9.46 -10.72
C ARG A 62 10.36 -8.43 -11.65
N LEU A 63 10.06 -7.14 -11.47
CA LEU A 63 10.62 -6.06 -12.29
C LEU A 63 12.09 -5.78 -11.97
N ASP A 64 12.46 -6.00 -10.72
CA ASP A 64 13.83 -5.83 -10.23
C ASP A 64 14.69 -7.09 -10.45
N ASP A 65 14.12 -8.18 -10.94
CA ASP A 65 14.76 -9.50 -11.06
C ASP A 65 15.48 -9.94 -9.76
N VAL A 66 14.86 -9.66 -8.62
CA VAL A 66 15.37 -10.03 -7.29
C VAL A 66 14.54 -11.12 -6.64
N GLU A 67 15.17 -11.86 -5.73
CA GLU A 67 14.53 -12.93 -4.99
C GLU A 67 13.38 -12.43 -4.11
N CYS A 68 12.16 -12.93 -4.37
CA CYS A 68 10.96 -12.52 -3.63
C CYS A 68 10.70 -13.42 -2.42
N VAL A 69 11.42 -13.19 -1.33
CA VAL A 69 11.24 -13.97 -0.09
C VAL A 69 10.10 -13.40 0.76
N VAL A 70 9.00 -14.13 0.92
CA VAL A 70 7.97 -13.82 1.92
C VAL A 70 8.32 -14.53 3.21
N ALA A 71 8.61 -13.78 4.27
CA ALA A 71 8.77 -14.37 5.60
C ALA A 71 7.44 -14.99 6.04
N GLU A 72 7.28 -16.30 5.90
CA GLU A 72 6.18 -17.03 6.49
C GLU A 72 6.33 -16.99 8.02
N SER A 73 5.23 -16.69 8.71
CA SER A 73 5.23 -16.70 10.16
C SER A 73 5.40 -18.14 10.62
N LYS A 74 6.62 -18.50 11.04
CA LYS A 74 6.93 -19.72 11.81
C LYS A 74 6.31 -19.66 13.21
N ARG A 75 5.08 -19.17 13.36
CA ARG A 75 4.30 -19.43 14.57
C ARG A 75 3.92 -20.89 14.49
N LYS A 76 4.86 -21.72 14.94
CA LYS A 76 4.71 -23.13 15.23
C LYS A 76 3.29 -23.30 15.76
N LYS A 77 2.46 -24.03 15.03
CA LYS A 77 1.19 -24.48 15.56
C LYS A 77 1.53 -25.53 16.61
N SER A 78 1.94 -25.08 17.80
CA SER A 78 1.75 -25.84 19.02
C SER A 78 0.24 -25.86 19.29
N VAL A 79 -0.47 -26.58 18.44
CA VAL A 79 -1.68 -27.29 18.84
C VAL A 79 -1.22 -28.73 18.99
N ALA A 80 -0.26 -28.93 19.89
CA ALA A 80 -0.35 -30.06 20.77
C ALA A 80 -1.55 -29.71 21.66
N THR A 81 -2.64 -30.42 21.42
CA THR A 81 -3.57 -30.97 22.40
C THR A 81 -3.31 -30.50 23.84
N GLY A 82 -4.36 -30.00 24.50
CA GLY A 82 -4.30 -29.46 25.86
C GLY A 82 -3.44 -30.28 26.83
N LEU A 83 -2.51 -29.60 27.48
CA LEU A 83 -1.89 -30.05 28.71
C LEU A 83 -2.41 -29.13 29.81
N HIS A 84 -3.40 -29.62 30.54
CA HIS A 84 -3.70 -29.15 31.89
C HIS A 84 -2.41 -29.27 32.71
N HIS A 85 -1.92 -28.14 33.22
CA HIS A 85 -1.01 -28.16 34.35
C HIS A 85 -1.85 -28.37 35.61
N GLN A 86 -1.54 -29.43 36.35
CA GLN A 86 -2.02 -29.66 37.71
C GLN A 86 -1.50 -28.57 38.65
#